data_AF-A1VIY1-F1
#
_entry.id   AF-A1VIY1-F1
#
_cell.length_a   1.000
_cell.length_b   1.000
_cell.length_c   1.000
_cell.angle_alpha   90.00
_cell.angle_beta   90.00
_cell.angle_gamma   90.00
#
_symmetry.space_group_name_H-M   'P 1'
#
loop_
_entity.id
_entity.type
_entity.pdbx_description
1 polymer ?
#
loop_
_entity_poly.entity_id
_entity_poly.type
_entity_poly.pdbx_seq_one_letter_code
_entity_poly.pdbx_strand_id
1 'polypeptide(L)'
;MTVVYAINYITFALVCMLLMLLPFLPAFREWRHPSDAAALPVSPDYSSDIDYFARRLQADVAARLGKGPATGYSDFDFVRVPVENMNWLKASKRLISARGIKSPMPVRTIQPLYVLGSIHAGAESSFSVLYATGNIELDKKSEIHDWAHADGVVRLGHKSLALRRISAGMAIELGEEAWFERLQAPVLYFGSRTSHALPPVQADQTPASFADLPGAVRQTPSLFLIRGDCELPAGNIYCGSLIVTGFLTVGERTTITGDIKSREGISIGQGAWVQGAITCEKRVYVFKDARVAGPLISERDILIGANALIGQPDANTSVSARNIIVENGVVVHGAIWAHEIGMVKSI
;
A
#
# COMPACT_ATOMS: atom_id res chain seq x y z
N MET A 1 -49.96 53.15 -17.34
CA MET A 1 -48.70 52.55 -17.86
C MET A 1 -47.82 51.97 -16.75
N THR A 2 -47.55 52.70 -15.66
CA THR A 2 -46.68 52.27 -14.54
C THR A 2 -47.07 50.97 -13.84
N VAL A 3 -48.37 50.69 -13.64
CA VAL A 3 -48.85 49.46 -12.98
C VAL A 3 -48.57 48.21 -13.82
N VAL A 4 -48.66 48.31 -15.15
CA VAL A 4 -48.41 47.18 -16.06
C VAL A 4 -46.93 46.80 -16.07
N TYR A 5 -46.03 47.80 -16.02
CA TYR A 5 -44.60 47.53 -15.91
C TYR A 5 -44.24 46.86 -14.57
N ALA A 6 -44.83 47.30 -13.45
CA ALA A 6 -44.59 46.69 -12.15
C ALA A 6 -45.02 45.21 -12.12
N ILE A 7 -46.16 44.88 -12.71
CA ILE A 7 -46.64 43.50 -12.83
C ILE A 7 -45.68 42.65 -13.67
N ASN A 8 -45.17 43.20 -14.78
CA ASN A 8 -44.22 42.48 -15.63
C ASN A 8 -42.88 42.21 -14.92
N TYR A 9 -42.34 43.17 -14.15
CA TYR A 9 -41.12 42.96 -13.37
C TYR A 9 -41.30 41.92 -12.27
N ILE A 10 -42.43 41.94 -11.56
CA ILE A 10 -42.74 40.94 -10.53
C ILE A 10 -42.85 39.55 -11.17
N THR A 11 -43.52 39.45 -12.32
CA THR A 11 -43.68 38.19 -13.05
C THR A 11 -42.32 37.65 -13.51
N PHE A 12 -41.46 38.52 -14.06
CA PHE A 12 -40.10 38.15 -14.46
C PHE A 12 -39.26 37.69 -13.26
N ALA A 13 -39.30 38.40 -12.14
CA ALA A 13 -38.57 38.04 -10.93
C ALA A 13 -39.01 36.67 -10.37
N LEU A 14 -40.32 36.39 -10.37
CA LEU A 14 -40.86 35.10 -9.93
C LEU A 14 -40.44 33.95 -10.85
N VAL A 15 -40.44 34.17 -12.17
CA VAL A 15 -39.98 33.18 -13.15
C VAL A 15 -38.48 32.90 -12.97
N CYS A 16 -37.65 33.94 -12.79
CA CYS A 16 -36.22 33.77 -12.51
C CYS A 16 -35.96 33.03 -11.20
N MET A 17 -36.72 33.34 -10.14
CA MET A 17 -36.60 32.65 -8.85
C MET A 17 -37.01 31.18 -8.97
N LEU A 18 -38.09 30.88 -9.69
CA LEU A 18 -38.52 29.52 -9.97
C LEU A 18 -37.44 28.74 -10.72
N LEU A 19 -36.87 29.32 -11.78
CA LEU A 19 -35.80 28.71 -12.57
C LEU A 19 -34.51 28.50 -11.76
N MET A 20 -34.19 29.39 -10.81
CA MET A 20 -33.06 29.21 -9.89
C MET A 20 -33.29 28.08 -8.88
N LEU A 21 -34.52 27.88 -8.42
CA LEU A 21 -34.84 26.89 -7.39
C LEU A 21 -35.14 25.50 -7.98
N LEU A 22 -35.55 25.42 -9.25
CA LEU A 22 -35.91 24.17 -9.92
C LEU A 22 -34.80 23.10 -9.90
N PRO A 23 -33.51 23.43 -10.12
CA PRO A 23 -32.41 22.47 -10.04
C PRO A 23 -32.16 21.91 -8.63
N PHE A 24 -32.66 22.56 -7.57
CA PHE A 24 -32.50 22.12 -6.18
C PHE A 24 -33.63 21.20 -5.69
N LEU A 25 -34.70 21.03 -6.48
CA LEU A 25 -35.78 20.09 -6.13
C LEU A 25 -35.29 18.65 -5.88
N PRO A 26 -34.38 18.06 -6.69
CA PRO A 26 -33.86 16.73 -6.44
C PRO A 26 -33.13 16.63 -5.10
N ALA A 27 -32.30 17.64 -4.77
CA ALA A 27 -31.57 17.68 -3.51
C ALA A 27 -32.50 17.81 -2.29
N PHE A 28 -33.56 18.63 -2.40
CA PHE A 28 -34.56 18.76 -1.34
C PHE A 28 -35.43 17.51 -1.19
N ARG A 29 -35.71 16.81 -2.31
CA ARG A 29 -36.42 15.52 -2.30
C ARG A 29 -35.59 14.44 -1.63
N GLU A 30 -34.30 14.35 -1.96
CA GLU A 30 -33.36 13.40 -1.36
C GLU A 30 -33.13 13.68 0.13
N TRP A 31 -33.07 14.95 0.54
CA TRP A 31 -32.98 15.32 1.96
C TRP A 31 -34.22 14.90 2.77
N ARG A 32 -35.42 14.99 2.19
CA ARG A 32 -36.67 14.57 2.86
C ARG A 32 -36.93 13.06 2.79
N HIS A 33 -36.48 12.41 1.72
CA HIS A 33 -36.65 10.98 1.49
C HIS A 33 -35.33 10.41 0.97
N PRO A 34 -34.40 10.05 1.89
CA PRO A 34 -33.11 9.49 1.51
C PRO A 34 -33.33 8.20 0.72
N SER A 35 -32.97 8.21 -0.55
CA SER A 35 -33.07 7.06 -1.45
C SER A 35 -31.73 6.31 -1.47
N ASP A 36 -30.62 7.02 -1.29
CA ASP A 36 -29.23 6.51 -1.28
C ASP A 36 -28.65 6.37 0.15
N ALA A 37 -29.40 5.76 1.07
CA ALA A 37 -28.91 5.47 2.42
C ALA A 37 -27.94 4.27 2.48
N ALA A 38 -27.86 3.47 1.42
CA ALA A 38 -26.96 2.34 1.33
C ALA A 38 -25.65 2.77 0.65
N ALA A 39 -24.52 2.31 1.18
CA ALA A 39 -23.24 2.50 0.53
C ALA A 39 -23.31 1.95 -0.91
N LEU A 40 -22.90 2.79 -1.88
CA LEU A 40 -22.77 2.35 -3.26
C LEU A 40 -21.92 1.07 -3.31
N PRO A 41 -22.29 0.06 -4.10
CA PRO A 41 -21.49 -1.15 -4.23
C PRO A 41 -20.14 -0.78 -4.84
N VAL A 42 -19.12 -0.65 -3.98
CA VAL A 42 -17.73 -0.52 -4.41
C VAL A 42 -17.36 -1.82 -5.11
N SER A 43 -16.91 -1.74 -6.36
CA SER A 43 -16.43 -2.93 -7.05
C SER A 43 -15.35 -3.60 -6.19
N PRO A 44 -15.38 -4.94 -6.01
CA PRO A 44 -14.38 -5.66 -5.22
C PRO A 44 -12.94 -5.38 -5.68
N ASP A 45 -12.74 -5.01 -6.95
CA ASP A 45 -11.44 -4.62 -7.50
C ASP A 45 -10.92 -3.30 -6.90
N TYR A 46 -11.82 -2.43 -6.43
CA TYR A 46 -11.53 -1.16 -5.77
C TYR A 46 -11.60 -1.24 -4.24
N SER A 47 -11.91 -2.41 -3.67
CA SER A 47 -11.90 -2.59 -2.23
C SER A 47 -10.47 -2.36 -1.69
N SER A 48 -10.35 -1.50 -0.68
CA SER A 48 -9.12 -1.34 0.08
C SER A 48 -8.81 -2.56 0.94
N ASP A 49 -9.78 -3.46 1.14
CA ASP A 49 -9.65 -4.68 1.93
C ASP A 49 -8.99 -5.79 1.11
N ILE A 50 -7.67 -5.90 1.21
CA ILE A 50 -6.87 -6.93 0.53
C ILE A 50 -7.33 -8.35 0.93
N ASP A 51 -7.80 -8.52 2.16
CA ASP A 51 -8.14 -9.84 2.70
C ASP A 51 -9.56 -10.29 2.33
N TYR A 52 -10.35 -9.46 1.64
CA TYR A 52 -11.70 -9.81 1.20
C TYR A 52 -11.72 -11.13 0.40
N PHE A 53 -10.82 -11.25 -0.59
CA PHE A 53 -10.74 -12.44 -1.44
C PHE A 53 -10.28 -13.68 -0.66
N ALA A 54 -9.33 -13.50 0.24
CA ALA A 54 -8.83 -14.55 1.13
C ALA A 54 -9.96 -15.08 2.03
N ARG A 55 -10.70 -14.18 2.71
CA ARG A 55 -11.85 -14.55 3.55
C ARG A 55 -12.97 -15.20 2.75
N ARG A 56 -13.21 -14.76 1.51
CA ARG A 56 -14.22 -15.38 0.64
C ARG A 56 -13.83 -16.80 0.23
N LEU A 57 -12.60 -17.04 -0.22
CA LEU A 57 -12.12 -18.37 -0.57
C LEU A 57 -12.10 -19.30 0.65
N GLN A 58 -11.66 -18.78 1.81
CA GLN A 58 -11.72 -19.48 3.09
C GLN A 58 -13.14 -19.94 3.41
N ALA A 59 -14.14 -19.06 3.25
CA ALA A 59 -15.54 -19.39 3.49
C ALA A 59 -16.08 -20.46 2.52
N ASP A 60 -15.76 -20.35 1.23
CA ASP A 60 -16.16 -21.34 0.22
C ASP A 60 -15.56 -22.72 0.53
N VAL A 61 -14.29 -22.77 0.94
CA VAL A 61 -13.63 -24.03 1.32
C VAL A 61 -14.17 -24.58 2.65
N ALA A 62 -14.42 -23.73 3.64
CA ALA A 62 -15.03 -24.15 4.90
C ALA A 62 -16.41 -24.78 4.67
N ALA A 63 -17.22 -24.17 3.80
CA ALA A 63 -18.50 -24.73 3.37
C ALA A 63 -18.33 -26.09 2.69
N ARG A 64 -17.38 -26.20 1.75
CA ARG A 64 -17.08 -27.45 1.03
C ARG A 64 -16.64 -28.60 1.95
N LEU A 65 -15.94 -28.27 3.03
CA LEU A 65 -15.47 -29.21 4.05
C LEU A 65 -16.51 -29.48 5.15
N GLY A 66 -17.71 -28.89 5.08
CA GLY A 66 -18.76 -29.05 6.09
C GLY A 66 -18.48 -28.36 7.42
N LYS A 67 -17.57 -27.37 7.44
CA LYS A 67 -17.16 -26.62 8.65
C LYS A 67 -17.76 -25.21 8.72
N GLY A 68 -18.62 -24.83 7.78
CA GLY A 68 -19.23 -23.51 7.69
C GLY A 68 -20.55 -23.51 6.91
N PRO A 69 -21.26 -22.38 6.88
CA PRO A 69 -22.51 -22.25 6.13
C PRO A 69 -22.28 -22.39 4.63
N ALA A 70 -23.28 -22.88 3.90
CA ALA A 70 -23.21 -22.98 2.45
C ALA A 70 -23.06 -21.61 1.79
N THR A 71 -22.05 -21.44 0.92
CA THR A 71 -21.81 -20.18 0.20
C THR A 71 -22.35 -20.17 -1.23
N GLY A 72 -22.90 -21.29 -1.70
CA GLY A 72 -23.30 -21.51 -3.10
C GLY A 72 -22.16 -21.96 -4.01
N TYR A 73 -20.91 -21.98 -3.54
CA TYR A 73 -19.74 -22.46 -4.28
C TYR A 73 -19.24 -23.77 -3.69
N SER A 74 -19.48 -24.88 -4.38
CA SER A 74 -19.16 -26.24 -3.90
C SER A 74 -18.27 -27.03 -4.85
N ASP A 75 -17.94 -26.49 -6.02
CA ASP A 75 -17.18 -27.21 -7.03
C ASP A 75 -15.68 -27.04 -6.82
N PHE A 76 -15.09 -28.02 -6.14
CA PHE A 76 -13.67 -28.11 -5.84
C PHE A 76 -13.16 -29.51 -6.13
N ASP A 77 -11.96 -29.59 -6.71
CA ASP A 77 -11.19 -30.82 -6.79
C ASP A 77 -10.14 -30.85 -5.68
N PHE A 78 -9.78 -32.07 -5.26
CA PHE A 78 -8.73 -32.26 -4.27
C PHE A 78 -7.38 -32.53 -4.94
N VAL A 79 -6.33 -31.89 -4.42
CA VAL A 79 -4.95 -32.17 -4.82
C VAL A 79 -4.62 -33.62 -4.47
N ARG A 80 -4.12 -34.37 -5.47
CA ARG A 80 -3.74 -35.77 -5.29
C ARG A 80 -2.38 -35.86 -4.61
N VAL A 81 -2.20 -36.91 -3.82
CA VAL A 81 -0.92 -37.25 -3.16
C VAL A 81 -0.41 -38.56 -3.75
N PRO A 82 0.88 -38.69 -4.11
CA PRO A 82 1.93 -37.66 -4.02
C PRO A 82 1.69 -36.51 -5.01
N VAL A 83 2.11 -35.30 -4.63
CA VAL A 83 1.79 -34.04 -5.34
C VAL A 83 2.39 -34.02 -6.74
N GLU A 84 3.49 -34.75 -6.93
CA GLU A 84 4.21 -34.97 -8.18
C GLU A 84 3.35 -35.69 -9.24
N ASN A 85 2.34 -36.45 -8.81
CA ASN A 85 1.41 -37.12 -9.73
C ASN A 85 0.26 -36.23 -10.19
N MET A 86 0.16 -35.00 -9.67
CA MET A 86 -0.90 -34.06 -10.05
C MET A 86 -0.58 -33.43 -11.40
N ASN A 87 -1.52 -33.52 -12.34
CA ASN A 87 -1.45 -32.73 -13.58
C ASN A 87 -2.13 -31.38 -13.36
N TRP A 88 -1.35 -30.43 -12.84
CA TRP A 88 -1.82 -29.09 -12.48
C TRP A 88 -2.45 -28.29 -13.63
N LEU A 89 -1.95 -28.50 -14.86
CA LEU A 89 -2.43 -27.82 -16.07
C LEU A 89 -3.78 -28.35 -16.55
N LYS A 90 -4.14 -29.58 -16.18
CA LYS A 90 -5.45 -30.18 -16.52
C LYS A 90 -6.54 -29.88 -15.50
N ALA A 91 -6.21 -29.24 -14.38
CA ALA A 91 -7.21 -28.85 -13.39
C ALA A 91 -8.17 -27.83 -14.01
N SER A 92 -9.48 -28.15 -14.00
CA SER A 92 -10.54 -27.27 -14.51
C SER A 92 -11.33 -26.59 -13.39
N LYS A 93 -11.11 -26.99 -12.14
CA LYS A 93 -11.81 -26.52 -10.95
C LYS A 93 -10.81 -25.96 -9.94
N ARG A 94 -11.33 -25.18 -8.98
CA ARG A 94 -10.58 -24.73 -7.81
C ARG A 94 -10.07 -25.95 -7.03
N LEU A 95 -8.86 -25.83 -6.50
CA LEU A 95 -8.13 -26.92 -5.87
C LEU A 95 -8.07 -26.75 -4.36
N ILE A 96 -8.31 -27.84 -3.63
CA ILE A 96 -8.08 -27.93 -2.18
C ILE A 96 -7.01 -28.98 -1.92
N SER A 97 -5.92 -28.60 -1.27
CA SER A 97 -5.00 -29.54 -0.64
C SER A 97 -5.36 -29.69 0.84
N ALA A 98 -5.73 -30.90 1.26
CA ALA A 98 -6.08 -31.19 2.65
C ALA A 98 -4.87 -31.23 3.62
N ARG A 99 -3.66 -31.09 3.07
CA ARG A 99 -2.38 -31.11 3.78
C ARG A 99 -1.44 -30.07 3.18
N GLY A 100 -0.38 -29.76 3.91
CA GLY A 100 0.71 -28.96 3.37
C GLY A 100 1.33 -29.60 2.13
N ILE A 101 1.82 -28.76 1.22
CA ILE A 101 2.48 -29.16 -0.02
C ILE A 101 3.97 -28.93 0.14
N LYS A 102 4.77 -29.94 -0.20
CA LYS A 102 6.23 -29.79 -0.36
C LYS A 102 6.58 -30.42 -1.69
N SER A 103 7.01 -29.59 -2.64
CA SER A 103 7.43 -30.05 -3.97
C SER A 103 8.75 -29.38 -4.32
N PRO A 104 9.84 -30.14 -4.55
CA PRO A 104 11.07 -29.58 -5.11
C PRO A 104 10.91 -29.19 -6.58
N MET A 105 9.89 -29.71 -7.26
CA MET A 105 9.53 -29.38 -8.64
C MET A 105 8.57 -28.19 -8.70
N PRO A 106 8.55 -27.44 -9.81
CA PRO A 106 7.61 -26.33 -10.00
C PRO A 106 6.17 -26.80 -9.95
N VAL A 107 5.33 -26.05 -9.23
CA VAL A 107 3.87 -26.19 -9.26
C VAL A 107 3.31 -25.07 -10.12
N ARG A 108 2.57 -25.42 -11.17
CA ARG A 108 2.02 -24.46 -12.14
C ARG A 108 0.54 -24.66 -12.33
N THR A 109 -0.27 -23.77 -11.76
CA THR A 109 -1.73 -23.85 -11.87
C THR A 109 -2.38 -22.49 -12.10
N ILE A 110 -3.32 -22.47 -13.03
CA ILE A 110 -4.19 -21.31 -13.29
C ILE A 110 -5.46 -21.34 -12.43
N GLN A 111 -5.71 -22.45 -11.73
CA GLN A 111 -6.87 -22.57 -10.86
C GLN A 111 -6.52 -22.08 -9.46
N PRO A 112 -7.46 -21.45 -8.74
CA PRO A 112 -7.26 -21.11 -7.34
C PRO A 112 -6.87 -22.32 -6.51
N LEU A 113 -5.72 -22.25 -5.84
CA LEU A 113 -5.23 -23.29 -4.96
C LEU A 113 -5.37 -22.87 -3.50
N TYR A 114 -6.09 -23.69 -2.73
CA TYR A 114 -6.21 -23.56 -1.29
C TYR A 114 -5.45 -24.69 -0.59
N VAL A 115 -4.58 -24.36 0.35
CA VAL A 115 -3.73 -25.31 1.08
C VAL A 115 -4.04 -25.27 2.57
N LEU A 116 -4.53 -26.39 3.12
CA LEU A 116 -4.60 -26.63 4.55
C LEU A 116 -3.20 -26.97 5.09
N GLY A 117 -2.46 -25.95 5.50
CA GLY A 117 -1.07 -26.03 5.97
C GLY A 117 -0.17 -25.09 5.18
N SER A 118 1.14 -25.39 5.20
CA SER A 118 2.13 -24.62 4.45
C SER A 118 2.37 -25.21 3.06
N ILE A 119 2.75 -24.37 2.10
CA ILE A 119 3.22 -24.77 0.78
C ILE A 119 4.67 -24.34 0.60
N HIS A 120 5.50 -25.30 0.18
CA HIS A 120 6.84 -25.07 -0.33
C HIS A 120 6.90 -25.60 -1.76
N ALA A 121 7.13 -24.73 -2.74
CA ALA A 121 7.20 -25.09 -4.14
C ALA A 121 8.53 -24.65 -4.76
N GLY A 122 9.08 -25.51 -5.63
CA GLY A 122 10.36 -25.27 -6.29
C GLY A 122 10.35 -24.07 -7.23
N ALA A 123 11.53 -23.75 -7.77
CA ALA A 123 11.72 -22.60 -8.64
C ALA A 123 10.80 -22.62 -9.87
N GLU A 124 10.43 -21.44 -10.37
CA GLU A 124 9.56 -21.28 -11.54
C GLU A 124 8.15 -21.89 -11.34
N SER A 125 7.65 -21.84 -10.10
CA SER A 125 6.25 -22.12 -9.79
C SER A 125 5.37 -20.94 -10.17
N SER A 126 4.13 -21.19 -10.60
CA SER A 126 3.21 -20.14 -11.05
C SER A 126 1.80 -20.43 -10.55
N PHE A 127 1.18 -19.40 -9.96
CA PHE A 127 -0.16 -19.45 -9.40
C PHE A 127 -0.95 -18.22 -9.86
N SER A 128 -2.20 -18.41 -10.29
CA SER A 128 -3.14 -17.29 -10.39
C SER A 128 -3.55 -16.83 -9.00
N VAL A 129 -4.11 -17.75 -8.21
CA VAL A 129 -4.56 -17.53 -6.83
C VAL A 129 -4.01 -18.59 -5.90
N LEU A 130 -3.45 -18.17 -4.75
CA LEU A 130 -2.88 -19.07 -3.75
C LEU A 130 -3.28 -18.66 -2.33
N TYR A 131 -3.94 -19.57 -1.60
CA TYR A 131 -4.22 -19.42 -0.18
C TYR A 131 -3.53 -20.55 0.60
N ALA A 132 -2.86 -20.22 1.70
CA ALA A 132 -2.34 -21.19 2.65
C ALA A 132 -2.70 -20.82 4.09
N THR A 133 -3.21 -21.77 4.88
CA THR A 133 -3.43 -21.55 6.33
C THR A 133 -2.11 -21.54 7.14
N GLY A 134 -0.98 -21.80 6.48
CA GLY A 134 0.36 -21.77 7.05
C GLY A 134 1.23 -20.76 6.32
N ASN A 135 2.46 -21.15 5.96
CA ASN A 135 3.37 -20.32 5.18
C ASN A 135 3.27 -20.63 3.69
N ILE A 136 3.56 -19.62 2.86
CA ILE A 136 3.83 -19.77 1.43
C ILE A 136 5.32 -19.55 1.21
N GLU A 137 6.01 -20.54 0.66
CA GLU A 137 7.42 -20.46 0.29
C GLU A 137 7.59 -20.86 -1.17
N LEU A 138 7.79 -19.86 -2.04
CA LEU A 138 8.07 -20.08 -3.44
C LEU A 138 9.53 -19.71 -3.72
N ASP A 139 10.26 -20.65 -4.31
CA ASP A 139 11.66 -20.43 -4.68
C ASP A 139 11.78 -19.44 -5.85
N LYS A 140 13.01 -19.13 -6.30
CA LYS A 140 13.33 -18.14 -7.33
C LYS A 140 12.46 -18.24 -8.59
N LYS A 141 12.25 -17.08 -9.23
CA LYS A 141 11.48 -16.93 -10.48
C LYS A 141 10.05 -17.46 -10.39
N SER A 142 9.45 -17.44 -9.21
CA SER A 142 8.06 -17.88 -9.05
C SER A 142 7.11 -16.72 -9.22
N GLU A 143 5.87 -17.01 -9.61
CA GLU A 143 4.92 -15.99 -10.04
C GLU A 143 3.56 -16.18 -9.35
N ILE A 144 3.01 -15.05 -8.88
CA ILE A 144 1.64 -14.92 -8.40
C ILE A 144 0.98 -13.83 -9.24
N HIS A 145 -0.08 -14.17 -9.96
CA HIS A 145 -0.67 -13.26 -10.96
C HIS A 145 -1.85 -12.43 -10.45
N ASP A 146 -2.71 -12.96 -9.56
CA ASP A 146 -3.94 -12.27 -9.13
C ASP A 146 -3.97 -11.93 -7.65
N TRP A 147 -3.81 -12.92 -6.79
CA TRP A 147 -3.59 -12.68 -5.37
C TRP A 147 -3.06 -13.89 -4.62
N ALA A 148 -2.41 -13.64 -3.49
CA ALA A 148 -2.12 -14.69 -2.54
C ALA A 148 -2.26 -14.25 -1.09
N HIS A 149 -2.58 -15.20 -0.23
CA HIS A 149 -2.69 -15.02 1.20
C HIS A 149 -2.07 -16.18 1.97
N ALA A 150 -1.26 -15.86 2.98
CA ALA A 150 -0.82 -16.82 3.98
C ALA A 150 -1.25 -16.34 5.38
N ASP A 151 -1.84 -17.21 6.20
CA ASP A 151 -2.08 -16.87 7.61
C ASP A 151 -0.74 -16.63 8.34
N GLY A 152 0.34 -17.28 7.89
CA GLY A 152 1.71 -17.10 8.37
C GLY A 152 2.51 -16.09 7.54
N VAL A 153 3.62 -16.56 6.96
CA VAL A 153 4.56 -15.76 6.16
C VAL A 153 4.44 -16.11 4.67
N VAL A 154 4.49 -15.10 3.79
CA VAL A 154 4.70 -15.27 2.35
C VAL A 154 6.16 -14.97 2.01
N ARG A 155 6.83 -15.90 1.33
CA ARG A 155 8.21 -15.77 0.87
C ARG A 155 8.29 -16.03 -0.62
N LEU A 156 8.82 -15.05 -1.33
CA LEU A 156 9.09 -15.14 -2.77
C LEU A 156 10.59 -14.98 -3.00
N GLY A 157 11.20 -15.98 -3.63
CA GLY A 157 12.61 -15.96 -3.97
C GLY A 157 12.98 -14.87 -4.99
N HIS A 158 14.26 -14.77 -5.30
CA HIS A 158 14.80 -13.82 -6.27
C HIS A 158 14.09 -13.88 -7.62
N LYS A 159 13.95 -12.74 -8.32
CA LYS A 159 13.34 -12.63 -9.66
C LYS A 159 11.88 -13.10 -9.73
N SER A 160 11.16 -13.09 -8.61
CA SER A 160 9.76 -13.51 -8.55
C SER A 160 8.80 -12.36 -8.89
N LEU A 161 7.57 -12.70 -9.28
CA LEU A 161 6.51 -11.74 -9.55
C LEU A 161 5.41 -11.85 -8.49
N ALA A 162 5.15 -10.75 -7.79
CA ALA A 162 4.16 -10.60 -6.73
C ALA A 162 3.06 -9.62 -7.19
N LEU A 163 2.33 -10.00 -8.24
CA LEU A 163 1.44 -9.09 -8.93
C LEU A 163 0.14 -8.88 -8.16
N ARG A 164 -0.54 -7.77 -8.49
CA ARG A 164 -1.83 -7.39 -7.92
C ARG A 164 -1.79 -7.30 -6.39
N ARG A 165 -2.19 -8.34 -5.64
CA ARG A 165 -2.41 -8.27 -4.19
C ARG A 165 -1.81 -9.46 -3.46
N ILE A 166 -0.81 -9.23 -2.62
CA ILE A 166 -0.28 -10.24 -1.71
C ILE A 166 -0.51 -9.80 -0.26
N SER A 167 -1.11 -10.65 0.55
CA SER A 167 -1.16 -10.44 2.00
C SER A 167 -0.60 -11.60 2.81
N ALA A 168 -0.20 -11.29 4.04
CA ALA A 168 0.22 -12.28 5.01
C ALA A 168 -0.18 -11.85 6.42
N GLY A 169 -0.51 -12.82 7.28
CA GLY A 169 -0.83 -12.57 8.68
C GLY A 169 0.37 -12.19 9.54
N MET A 170 1.59 -12.56 9.14
CA MET A 170 2.82 -12.26 9.89
C MET A 170 3.79 -11.37 9.12
N ALA A 171 4.26 -11.82 7.96
CA ALA A 171 5.26 -11.09 7.18
C ALA A 171 5.21 -11.44 5.69
N ILE A 172 5.71 -10.53 4.86
CA ILE A 172 6.05 -10.80 3.46
C ILE A 172 7.54 -10.57 3.27
N GLU A 173 8.22 -11.50 2.62
CA GLU A 173 9.63 -11.43 2.29
C GLU A 173 9.81 -11.57 0.78
N LEU A 174 10.32 -10.52 0.14
CA LEU A 174 10.62 -10.52 -1.30
C LEU A 174 12.14 -10.54 -1.54
N GLY A 175 12.61 -11.50 -2.33
CA GLY A 175 14.00 -11.56 -2.77
C GLY A 175 14.37 -10.45 -3.76
N GLU A 176 15.66 -10.35 -4.07
CA GLU A 176 16.17 -9.36 -5.02
C GLU A 176 15.60 -9.56 -6.43
N GLU A 177 15.48 -8.47 -7.19
CA GLU A 177 14.89 -8.44 -8.53
C GLU A 177 13.43 -8.91 -8.59
N ALA A 178 12.75 -9.00 -7.45
CA ALA A 178 11.32 -9.28 -7.40
C ALA A 178 10.50 -8.05 -7.78
N TRP A 179 9.37 -8.28 -8.46
CA TRP A 179 8.43 -7.24 -8.86
C TRP A 179 7.16 -7.36 -8.04
N PHE A 180 6.55 -6.24 -7.68
CA PHE A 180 5.32 -6.22 -6.88
C PHE A 180 4.39 -5.07 -7.26
N GLU A 181 3.11 -5.19 -6.91
CA GLU A 181 2.14 -4.09 -7.00
C GLU A 181 1.68 -3.68 -5.59
N ARG A 182 0.95 -4.56 -4.90
CA ARG A 182 0.39 -4.27 -3.58
C ARG A 182 0.70 -5.38 -2.58
N LEU A 183 1.35 -5.02 -1.48
CA LEU A 183 1.69 -5.95 -0.40
C LEU A 183 1.15 -5.43 0.93
N GLN A 184 0.67 -6.33 1.78
CA GLN A 184 0.19 -6.00 3.11
C GLN A 184 0.48 -7.11 4.12
N ALA A 185 1.23 -6.77 5.16
CA ALA A 185 1.47 -7.62 6.32
C ALA A 185 1.93 -6.75 7.49
N PRO A 186 1.96 -7.26 8.73
CA PRO A 186 2.57 -6.52 9.85
C PRO A 186 4.00 -6.04 9.57
N VAL A 187 4.77 -6.80 8.79
CA VAL A 187 6.11 -6.39 8.34
C VAL A 187 6.44 -6.93 6.94
N LEU A 188 7.10 -6.10 6.14
CA LEU A 188 7.57 -6.41 4.79
C LEU A 188 9.09 -6.29 4.77
N TYR A 189 9.77 -7.32 4.24
CA TYR A 189 11.22 -7.36 4.06
C TYR A 189 11.56 -7.44 2.58
N PHE A 190 12.50 -6.60 2.15
CA PHE A 190 12.95 -6.55 0.74
C PHE A 190 14.44 -6.87 0.62
N GLY A 191 14.78 -7.81 -0.26
CA GLY A 191 16.14 -8.31 -0.44
C GLY A 191 16.54 -9.33 0.64
N SER A 192 17.65 -9.06 1.32
CA SER A 192 18.14 -9.92 2.41
C SER A 192 17.34 -9.72 3.70
N ARG A 193 17.05 -10.82 4.41
CA ARG A 193 16.31 -10.79 5.68
C ARG A 193 17.04 -10.05 6.80
N THR A 194 18.34 -9.88 6.66
CA THR A 194 19.17 -9.16 7.61
C THR A 194 19.07 -7.66 7.36
N SER A 195 17.96 -7.06 7.81
CA SER A 195 17.93 -5.62 8.00
C SER A 195 18.87 -5.28 9.15
N HIS A 196 20.00 -4.65 8.83
CA HIS A 196 20.89 -4.07 9.82
C HIS A 196 20.43 -2.63 10.09
N ALA A 197 19.14 -2.42 10.36
CA ALA A 197 18.63 -1.13 10.78
C ALA A 197 19.31 -0.79 12.11
N LEU A 198 20.45 -0.10 12.04
CA LEU A 198 21.23 0.31 13.19
C LEU A 198 20.29 1.10 14.11
N PRO A 199 20.25 0.80 15.43
CA PRO A 199 19.49 1.62 16.36
C PRO A 199 19.85 3.09 16.12
N PRO A 200 18.86 4.01 16.22
CA PRO A 200 19.11 5.41 15.92
C PRO A 200 20.35 5.84 16.68
N VAL A 201 21.37 6.24 15.94
CA VAL A 201 22.57 6.79 16.56
C VAL A 201 22.08 8.04 17.28
N GLN A 202 22.10 8.01 18.61
CA GLN A 202 21.95 9.20 19.44
C GLN A 202 23.21 10.04 19.21
N ALA A 203 23.28 10.67 18.05
CA ALA A 203 24.24 11.72 17.78
C ALA A 203 23.74 12.98 18.49
N ASP A 204 24.67 13.81 18.98
CA ASP A 204 24.37 15.15 19.44
C ASP A 204 23.76 15.95 18.28
N GLN A 205 22.43 15.98 18.22
CA GLN A 205 21.70 16.76 17.25
C GLN A 205 21.52 18.18 17.78
N THR A 206 21.69 19.17 16.90
CA THR A 206 21.52 20.58 17.29
C THR A 206 20.05 21.00 17.09
N PRO A 207 19.38 21.53 18.12
CA PRO A 207 18.05 22.11 17.94
C PRO A 207 18.07 23.25 16.92
N ALA A 208 17.16 23.19 15.95
CA ALA A 208 16.99 24.19 14.91
C ALA A 208 15.52 24.55 14.73
N SER A 209 15.26 25.78 14.27
CA SER A 209 13.90 26.24 14.00
C SER A 209 13.67 26.39 12.51
N PHE A 210 12.48 25.98 12.05
CA PHE A 210 12.05 26.29 10.68
C PHE A 210 11.95 27.81 10.43
N ALA A 211 11.77 28.62 11.48
CA ALA A 211 11.71 30.07 11.37
C ALA A 211 13.04 30.71 10.95
N ASP A 212 14.16 30.02 11.20
CA ASP A 212 15.51 30.51 10.89
C ASP A 212 15.91 30.21 9.43
N LEU A 213 15.07 29.47 8.70
CA LEU A 213 15.33 29.11 7.31
C LEU A 213 15.00 30.28 6.37
N PRO A 214 15.78 30.47 5.28
CA PRO A 214 15.52 31.49 4.29
C PRO A 214 14.12 31.37 3.69
N GLY A 215 13.36 32.46 3.69
CA GLY A 215 12.02 32.50 3.08
C GLY A 215 10.93 31.77 3.86
N ALA A 216 11.18 31.36 5.12
CA ALA A 216 10.20 30.73 5.96
C ALA A 216 9.08 31.70 6.37
N VAL A 217 7.83 31.31 6.06
CA VAL A 217 6.61 32.03 6.45
C VAL A 217 5.81 31.15 7.38
N ARG A 218 5.68 31.56 8.65
CA ARG A 218 4.85 30.87 9.63
C ARG A 218 3.38 30.93 9.21
N GLN A 219 2.72 29.78 9.10
CA GLN A 219 1.29 29.66 8.81
C GLN A 219 0.48 29.44 10.10
N THR A 220 1.00 28.61 11.00
CA THR A 220 0.46 28.34 12.33
C THR A 220 1.61 28.24 13.33
N PRO A 221 1.35 28.12 14.65
CA PRO A 221 2.43 27.94 15.63
C PRO A 221 3.39 26.77 15.34
N SER A 222 2.93 25.74 14.64
CA SER A 222 3.67 24.52 14.33
C SER A 222 3.80 24.23 12.83
N LEU A 223 3.47 25.18 11.95
CA LEU A 223 3.51 24.99 10.50
C LEU A 223 4.22 26.15 9.80
N PHE A 224 5.19 25.82 8.96
CA PHE A 224 5.93 26.78 8.15
C PHE A 224 5.78 26.48 6.65
N LEU A 225 5.78 27.54 5.85
CA LEU A 225 5.76 27.49 4.40
C LEU A 225 7.03 28.14 3.86
N ILE A 226 7.72 27.45 2.95
CA ILE A 226 8.82 28.02 2.15
C ILE A 226 8.43 27.98 0.69
N ARG A 227 8.55 29.14 0.02
CA ARG A 227 8.36 29.24 -1.44
C ARG A 227 9.70 29.04 -2.14
N GLY A 228 9.73 28.10 -3.09
CA GLY A 228 10.94 27.64 -3.75
C GLY A 228 11.56 26.46 -3.03
N ASP A 229 12.84 26.22 -3.29
CA ASP A 229 13.58 25.08 -2.74
C ASP A 229 14.00 25.37 -1.29
N CYS A 230 14.16 24.30 -0.52
CA CYS A 230 14.56 24.36 0.88
C CYS A 230 15.55 23.25 1.20
N GLU A 231 16.63 23.61 1.90
CA GLU A 231 17.59 22.67 2.45
C GLU A 231 17.61 22.78 3.97
N LEU A 232 17.46 21.64 4.64
CA LEU A 232 17.66 21.51 6.08
C LEU A 232 19.08 20.97 6.31
N PRO A 233 19.96 21.69 7.02
CA PRO A 233 21.30 21.23 7.33
C PRO A 233 21.31 19.89 8.07
N ALA A 234 22.39 19.14 7.89
CA ALA A 234 22.63 17.85 8.52
C ALA A 234 22.76 17.96 10.05
N GLY A 235 22.39 16.89 10.77
CA GLY A 235 22.58 16.79 12.22
C GLY A 235 21.71 17.71 13.06
N ASN A 236 20.64 18.28 12.48
CA ASN A 236 19.72 19.16 13.19
C ASN A 236 18.45 18.42 13.64
N ILE A 237 17.78 18.96 14.66
CA ILE A 237 16.42 18.55 15.03
C ILE A 237 15.44 19.71 14.86
N TYR A 238 14.37 19.47 14.10
CA TYR A 238 13.31 20.43 13.83
C TYR A 238 11.98 19.93 14.41
N CYS A 239 11.23 20.82 15.04
CA CYS A 239 9.89 20.54 15.58
C CYS A 239 8.82 21.32 14.82
N GLY A 240 7.74 20.63 14.43
CA GLY A 240 6.64 21.16 13.62
C GLY A 240 6.64 20.61 12.20
N SER A 241 5.69 21.08 11.40
CA SER A 241 5.48 20.68 10.02
C SER A 241 6.01 21.72 9.03
N LEU A 242 6.46 21.25 7.87
CA LEU A 242 7.05 22.08 6.83
C LEU A 242 6.39 21.81 5.47
N ILE A 243 5.94 22.88 4.81
CA ILE A 243 5.48 22.85 3.43
C ILE A 243 6.49 23.59 2.56
N VAL A 244 6.95 22.95 1.50
CA VAL A 244 7.89 23.51 0.52
C VAL A 244 7.22 23.50 -0.85
N THR A 245 7.25 24.60 -1.58
CA THR A 245 6.67 24.62 -2.94
C THR A 245 7.63 24.15 -4.02
N GLY A 246 8.94 24.15 -3.75
CA GLY A 246 9.99 23.63 -4.63
C GLY A 246 10.42 22.23 -4.20
N PHE A 247 11.72 21.96 -4.19
CA PHE A 247 12.34 20.72 -3.75
C PHE A 247 12.82 20.86 -2.28
N LEU A 248 12.55 19.85 -1.45
CA LEU A 248 13.00 19.79 -0.06
C LEU A 248 14.15 18.78 0.08
N THR A 249 15.31 19.25 0.53
CA THR A 249 16.45 18.42 0.88
C THR A 249 16.60 18.39 2.40
N VAL A 250 16.46 17.21 3.00
CA VAL A 250 16.71 16.97 4.42
C VAL A 250 18.12 16.41 4.57
N GLY A 251 18.99 17.13 5.27
CA GLY A 251 20.38 16.73 5.49
C GLY A 251 20.52 15.40 6.24
N GLU A 252 21.71 14.81 6.15
CA GLU A 252 22.02 13.55 6.83
C GLU A 252 21.81 13.64 8.34
N ARG A 253 21.30 12.56 8.94
CA ARG A 253 21.10 12.45 10.40
C ARG A 253 20.24 13.59 10.99
N THR A 254 19.48 14.30 10.17
CA THR A 254 18.52 15.33 10.61
C THR A 254 17.23 14.66 11.07
N THR A 255 16.65 15.15 12.17
CA THR A 255 15.37 14.69 12.68
C THR A 255 14.30 15.76 12.51
N ILE A 256 13.14 15.36 12.03
CA ILE A 256 11.96 16.21 11.90
C ILE A 256 10.83 15.58 12.71
N THR A 257 10.38 16.26 13.76
CA THR A 257 9.19 15.88 14.52
C THR A 257 7.98 16.65 13.99
N GLY A 258 7.35 16.08 12.97
CA GLY A 258 6.19 16.65 12.28
C GLY A 258 6.11 16.20 10.82
N ASP A 259 5.12 16.74 10.11
CA ASP A 259 4.84 16.36 8.73
C ASP A 259 5.62 17.21 7.74
N ILE A 260 6.00 16.62 6.60
CA ILE A 260 6.62 17.35 5.50
C ILE A 260 5.83 17.16 4.21
N LYS A 261 5.66 18.26 3.48
CA LYS A 261 5.06 18.26 2.15
C LYS A 261 5.89 19.08 1.19
N SER A 262 6.07 18.55 -0.01
CA SER A 262 6.78 19.24 -1.09
C SER A 262 6.11 19.01 -2.44
N ARG A 263 6.21 19.97 -3.36
CA ARG A 263 5.68 19.78 -4.72
C ARG A 263 6.67 19.12 -5.67
N GLU A 264 7.90 19.65 -5.75
CA GLU A 264 8.84 19.23 -6.79
C GLU A 264 9.60 17.95 -6.44
N GLY A 265 9.84 17.73 -5.15
CA GLY A 265 10.49 16.52 -4.66
C GLY A 265 10.89 16.62 -3.20
N ILE A 266 11.17 15.47 -2.60
CA ILE A 266 11.70 15.34 -1.24
C ILE A 266 12.90 14.40 -1.28
N SER A 267 14.01 14.81 -0.69
CA SER A 267 15.15 13.96 -0.41
C SER A 267 15.37 13.86 1.09
N ILE A 268 15.30 12.64 1.62
CA ILE A 268 15.58 12.33 3.02
C ILE A 268 17.00 11.76 3.09
N GLY A 269 17.92 12.55 3.64
CA GLY A 269 19.34 12.22 3.75
C GLY A 269 19.63 10.94 4.53
N GLN A 270 20.85 10.43 4.38
CA GLN A 270 21.28 9.19 5.05
C GLN A 270 21.08 9.28 6.57
N GLY A 271 20.44 8.26 7.15
CA GLY A 271 20.18 8.21 8.59
C GLY A 271 19.26 9.32 9.14
N ALA A 272 18.66 10.15 8.29
CA ALA A 272 17.68 11.14 8.73
C ALA A 272 16.38 10.45 9.19
N TRP A 273 15.63 11.12 10.07
CA TRP A 273 14.42 10.57 10.65
C TRP A 273 13.26 11.57 10.59
N VAL A 274 12.22 11.23 9.84
CA VAL A 274 10.96 11.98 9.82
C VAL A 274 9.93 11.26 10.70
N GLN A 275 9.57 11.88 11.82
CA GLN A 275 8.56 11.41 12.76
C GLN A 275 7.18 12.01 12.42
N GLY A 276 6.73 11.79 11.19
CA GLY A 276 5.46 12.28 10.68
C GLY A 276 5.19 11.78 9.28
N ALA A 277 4.16 12.33 8.63
CA ALA A 277 3.81 12.01 7.26
C ALA A 277 4.71 12.73 6.24
N ILE A 278 4.98 12.06 5.13
CA ILE A 278 5.69 12.60 3.97
C ILE A 278 4.74 12.56 2.79
N THR A 279 4.46 13.71 2.18
CA THR A 279 3.63 13.80 0.96
C THR A 279 4.36 14.59 -0.12
N CYS A 280 4.46 14.03 -1.32
CA CYS A 280 5.03 14.72 -2.47
C CYS A 280 4.19 14.58 -3.74
N GLU A 281 4.12 15.64 -4.57
CA GLU A 281 3.43 15.59 -5.87
C GLU A 281 4.30 14.92 -6.97
N LYS A 282 5.61 14.76 -6.73
CA LYS A 282 6.52 14.19 -7.73
C LYS A 282 7.30 13.00 -7.19
N ARG A 283 8.49 13.24 -6.64
CA ARG A 283 9.43 12.17 -6.30
C ARG A 283 9.89 12.27 -4.86
N VAL A 284 9.97 11.12 -4.19
CA VAL A 284 10.61 11.02 -2.88
C VAL A 284 11.80 10.07 -2.96
N TYR A 285 12.93 10.53 -2.44
CA TYR A 285 14.13 9.73 -2.23
C TYR A 285 14.32 9.55 -0.73
N VAL A 286 14.23 8.32 -0.24
CA VAL A 286 14.57 7.95 1.14
C VAL A 286 15.94 7.29 1.08
N PHE A 287 17.00 7.96 1.51
CA PHE A 287 18.35 7.39 1.40
C PHE A 287 18.62 6.31 2.44
N LYS A 288 19.79 5.69 2.30
CA LYS A 288 20.25 4.59 3.13
C LYS A 288 20.09 4.88 4.64
N ASP A 289 19.68 3.88 5.40
CA ASP A 289 19.51 3.93 6.86
C ASP A 289 18.50 5.01 7.36
N ALA A 290 17.80 5.71 6.46
CA ALA A 290 16.82 6.73 6.84
C ALA A 290 15.54 6.10 7.39
N ARG A 291 14.79 6.88 8.16
CA ARG A 291 13.60 6.42 8.90
C ARG A 291 12.41 7.34 8.64
N VAL A 292 11.24 6.74 8.43
CA VAL A 292 9.97 7.47 8.29
C VAL A 292 8.94 6.80 9.17
N ALA A 293 8.37 7.52 10.15
CA ALA A 293 7.39 6.93 11.06
C ALA A 293 5.97 6.89 10.46
N GLY A 294 5.57 7.95 9.74
CA GLY A 294 4.23 8.11 9.21
C GLY A 294 4.05 7.63 7.77
N PRO A 295 2.90 7.93 7.15
CA PRO A 295 2.63 7.61 5.76
C PRO A 295 3.64 8.26 4.82
N LEU A 296 4.06 7.52 3.79
CA LEU A 296 4.95 8.01 2.74
C LEU A 296 4.23 7.93 1.39
N ILE A 297 3.84 9.08 0.86
CA ILE A 297 3.02 9.18 -0.35
C ILE A 297 3.72 10.06 -1.39
N SER A 298 3.77 9.56 -2.62
CA SER A 298 4.22 10.33 -3.78
C SER A 298 3.32 10.10 -4.98
N GLU A 299 2.96 11.11 -5.77
CA GLU A 299 2.13 10.88 -6.97
C GLU A 299 2.89 10.24 -8.14
N ARG A 300 4.24 10.25 -8.13
CA ARG A 300 5.05 9.57 -9.16
C ARG A 300 5.93 8.46 -8.58
N ASP A 301 7.13 8.78 -8.12
CA ASP A 301 8.14 7.77 -7.84
C ASP A 301 8.60 7.85 -6.39
N ILE A 302 8.79 6.70 -5.74
CA ILE A 302 9.48 6.58 -4.46
C ILE A 302 10.70 5.67 -4.66
N LEU A 303 11.87 6.14 -4.25
CA LEU A 303 13.09 5.34 -4.18
C LEU A 303 13.49 5.19 -2.72
N ILE A 304 13.60 3.95 -2.25
CA ILE A 304 13.93 3.61 -0.87
C ILE A 304 15.29 2.92 -0.85
N GLY A 305 16.27 3.61 -0.28
CA GLY A 305 17.65 3.16 -0.18
C GLY A 305 17.85 2.09 0.88
N ALA A 306 19.00 1.42 0.79
CA ALA A 306 19.29 0.24 1.61
C ALA A 306 19.08 0.46 3.12
N ASN A 307 18.57 -0.57 3.80
CA ASN A 307 18.28 -0.57 5.25
C ASN A 307 17.36 0.55 5.77
N ALA A 308 16.67 1.30 4.90
CA ALA A 308 15.69 2.27 5.36
C ALA A 308 14.52 1.56 6.05
N LEU A 309 13.93 2.25 7.03
CA LEU A 309 12.82 1.75 7.84
C LEU A 309 11.62 2.68 7.70
N ILE A 310 10.47 2.15 7.30
CA ILE A 310 9.23 2.91 7.17
C ILE A 310 8.14 2.28 8.05
N GLY A 311 7.54 3.08 8.92
CA GLY A 311 6.64 2.65 9.98
C GLY A 311 7.36 2.05 11.17
N GLN A 312 6.57 1.55 12.13
CA GLN A 312 7.06 0.87 13.33
C GLN A 312 6.23 -0.40 13.60
N PRO A 313 6.76 -1.41 14.32
CA PRO A 313 6.03 -2.64 14.63
C PRO A 313 4.69 -2.42 15.36
N ASP A 314 4.62 -1.37 16.18
CA ASP A 314 3.46 -0.96 16.97
C ASP A 314 2.64 0.16 16.31
N ALA A 315 3.15 0.74 15.21
CA ALA A 315 2.50 1.78 14.43
C ALA A 315 2.73 1.53 12.93
N ASN A 316 1.95 0.60 12.37
CA ASN A 316 1.96 0.31 10.94
C ASN A 316 1.61 1.56 10.12
N THR A 317 2.22 1.66 8.94
CA THR A 317 2.03 2.78 8.03
C THR A 317 1.78 2.28 6.60
N SER A 318 1.59 3.24 5.69
CA SER A 318 1.40 3.01 4.27
C SER A 318 2.45 3.74 3.43
N VAL A 319 2.98 3.04 2.42
CA VAL A 319 3.81 3.61 1.36
C VAL A 319 3.04 3.51 0.04
N SER A 320 2.86 4.62 -0.68
CA SER A 320 2.09 4.63 -1.94
C SER A 320 2.71 5.53 -2.98
N ALA A 321 2.92 5.01 -4.19
CA ALA A 321 3.31 5.79 -5.37
C ALA A 321 2.99 5.07 -6.67
N ARG A 322 3.16 5.77 -7.80
CA ARG A 322 3.02 5.15 -9.13
C ARG A 322 4.07 4.06 -9.32
N ASN A 323 5.33 4.41 -9.06
CA ASN A 323 6.45 3.48 -9.09
C ASN A 323 7.19 3.47 -7.75
N ILE A 324 7.60 2.29 -7.30
CA ILE A 324 8.41 2.15 -6.09
C ILE A 324 9.62 1.27 -6.38
N ILE A 325 10.81 1.79 -6.09
CA ILE A 325 12.05 1.02 -6.14
C ILE A 325 12.59 0.90 -4.73
N VAL A 326 12.81 -0.33 -4.27
CA VAL A 326 13.35 -0.63 -2.94
C VAL A 326 14.70 -1.32 -3.07
N GLU A 327 15.68 -0.88 -2.29
CA GLU A 327 16.98 -1.53 -2.18
C GLU A 327 16.98 -2.62 -1.08
N ASN A 328 18.08 -3.35 -1.01
CA ASN A 328 18.25 -4.46 -0.08
C ASN A 328 18.20 -3.99 1.40
N GLY A 329 17.52 -4.75 2.25
CA GLY A 329 17.48 -4.55 3.70
C GLY A 329 16.39 -3.57 4.16
N VAL A 330 15.63 -3.01 3.22
CA VAL A 330 14.48 -2.14 3.52
C VAL A 330 13.42 -2.92 4.28
N VAL A 331 12.86 -2.27 5.30
CA VAL A 331 11.75 -2.78 6.10
C VAL A 331 10.60 -1.79 6.07
N VAL A 332 9.40 -2.29 5.76
CA VAL A 332 8.16 -1.51 5.83
C VAL A 332 7.18 -2.21 6.76
N HIS A 333 6.68 -1.50 7.77
CA HIS A 333 5.63 -1.99 8.65
C HIS A 333 4.26 -1.58 8.10
N GLY A 334 3.42 -2.55 7.72
CA GLY A 334 2.09 -2.31 7.17
C GLY A 334 1.99 -2.56 5.67
N ALA A 335 1.63 -1.52 4.91
CA ALA A 335 1.24 -1.66 3.51
C ALA A 335 2.16 -0.89 2.56
N ILE A 336 2.38 -1.47 1.39
CA ILE A 336 3.06 -0.81 0.26
C ILE A 336 2.24 -1.01 -1.00
N TRP A 337 2.08 0.06 -1.78
CA TRP A 337 1.35 0.03 -3.04
C TRP A 337 2.06 0.83 -4.13
N ALA A 338 2.64 0.11 -5.08
CA ALA A 338 3.04 0.65 -6.36
C ALA A 338 1.87 0.48 -7.35
N HIS A 339 1.32 1.60 -7.85
CA HIS A 339 0.16 1.55 -8.75
C HIS A 339 0.48 0.99 -10.13
N GLU A 340 1.73 1.11 -10.57
CA GLU A 340 2.21 0.54 -11.83
C GLU A 340 3.28 -0.52 -11.58
N ILE A 341 4.42 -0.13 -11.00
CA ILE A 341 5.58 -1.02 -10.87
C ILE A 341 6.27 -0.82 -9.51
N GLY A 342 6.34 -1.90 -8.73
CA GLY A 342 7.24 -2.05 -7.60
C GLY A 342 8.39 -2.98 -7.96
N MET A 343 9.64 -2.64 -7.60
CA MET A 343 10.81 -3.47 -7.88
C MET A 343 11.78 -3.49 -6.70
N VAL A 344 12.23 -4.69 -6.32
CA VAL A 344 13.39 -4.89 -5.44
C VAL A 344 14.65 -4.86 -6.30
N LYS A 345 15.51 -3.86 -6.11
CA LYS A 345 16.73 -3.67 -6.90
C LYS A 345 17.83 -4.67 -6.48
N SER A 346 18.58 -5.20 -7.43
CA SER A 346 19.84 -5.92 -7.18
C SER A 346 20.95 -4.95 -6.79
N ILE A 347 21.85 -5.38 -5.91
CA ILE A 347 23.10 -4.65 -5.60
C ILE A 347 24.05 -4.72 -6.80
#